data_AF-A0A948SFW8-F1
#
_entry.id   AF-A0A948SFW8-F1
#
_cell.length_a   1.000
_cell.length_b   1.000
_cell.length_c   1.000
_cell.angle_alpha   90.00
_cell.angle_beta   90.00
_cell.angle_gamma   90.00
#
_symmetry.space_group_name_H-M   'P 1'
#
loop_
_entity.id
_entity.type
_entity.pdbx_description
1 polymer ?
#
loop_
_entity_poly.entity_id
_entity_poly.type
_entity_poly.pdbx_seq_one_letter_code
_entity_poly.pdbx_strand_id
1 'polypeptide(L)'
;MRFVDLLKATVLLSAATATVLGVITVVQANALDDTALVFFAAGWWLVSVLIGGWLGRHTRPTAGVERSLREARTETSLPEMGTGRLLLSRLWPLFLAGGIAAIGSIWIPQVAAVATGFGIIWALGWRRQDEAVTAIEQRDGVLFFVARSSAFGPVKLVRTPGLRREGGAEAQGMP
;
A
#
# COMPACT_ATOMS: atom_id res chain seq x y z
N MET A 1 4.42 14.16 0.91
CA MET A 1 4.10 13.10 -0.08
C MET A 1 2.60 13.02 -0.29
N ARG A 2 2.13 12.67 -1.49
CA ARG A 2 0.69 12.48 -1.73
C ARG A 2 0.22 11.21 -1.04
N PHE A 3 -1.05 11.16 -0.66
CA PHE A 3 -1.62 9.97 -0.03
C PHE A 3 -1.67 8.77 -1.01
N VAL A 4 -1.91 9.04 -2.29
CA VAL A 4 -1.84 8.07 -3.39
C VAL A 4 -0.46 7.39 -3.46
N ASP A 5 0.63 8.13 -3.24
CA ASP A 5 1.99 7.57 -3.26
C ASP A 5 2.23 6.62 -2.08
N LEU A 6 1.67 6.94 -0.90
CA LEU A 6 1.74 6.06 0.27
C LEU A 6 0.96 4.75 0.04
N LEU A 7 -0.23 4.83 -0.59
CA LEU A 7 -1.02 3.64 -0.93
C LEU A 7 -0.25 2.75 -1.92
N LYS A 8 0.33 3.34 -2.97
CA LYS A 8 1.18 2.63 -3.94
C LYS A 8 2.39 1.99 -3.27
N ALA A 9 3.09 2.73 -2.42
CA ALA A 9 4.24 2.21 -1.67
C ALA A 9 3.86 1.03 -0.77
N THR A 10 2.68 1.08 -0.15
CA THR A 10 2.16 -0.02 0.67
C THR A 10 1.92 -1.28 -0.17
N VAL A 11 1.25 -1.14 -1.31
CA VAL A 11 0.97 -2.27 -2.23
C VAL A 11 2.27 -2.86 -2.77
N LEU A 12 3.19 -2.02 -3.23
CA LEU A 12 4.50 -2.43 -3.73
C LEU A 12 5.32 -3.14 -2.66
N LEU A 13 5.31 -2.63 -1.43
CA LEU A 13 6.01 -3.28 -0.31
C LEU A 13 5.39 -4.63 0.02
N SER A 14 4.06 -4.75 0.10
CA SER A 14 3.40 -6.04 0.33
C SER A 14 3.73 -7.06 -0.76
N ALA A 15 3.75 -6.63 -2.03
CA ALA A 15 4.14 -7.49 -3.16
C ALA A 15 5.62 -7.91 -3.09
N ALA A 16 6.52 -6.97 -2.76
CA ALA A 16 7.94 -7.26 -2.58
C ALA A 16 8.18 -8.25 -1.42
N THR A 17 7.55 -8.02 -0.27
CA THR A 17 7.61 -8.93 0.89
C THR A 17 7.08 -10.32 0.53
N ALA A 18 5.95 -10.40 -0.16
CA ALA A 18 5.41 -11.68 -0.64
C ALA A 18 6.39 -12.40 -1.57
N THR A 19 7.04 -11.66 -2.48
CA THR A 19 8.03 -12.22 -3.40
C THR A 19 9.22 -12.82 -2.66
N VAL A 20 9.79 -12.06 -1.71
CA VAL A 20 10.94 -12.52 -0.91
C VAL A 20 10.58 -13.75 -0.09
N LEU A 21 9.44 -13.75 0.61
CA LEU A 21 8.99 -14.89 1.40
C LEU A 21 8.65 -16.10 0.53
N GLY A 22 8.14 -15.88 -0.69
CA GLY A 22 7.90 -16.94 -1.67
C GLY A 22 9.20 -17.60 -2.10
N VAL A 23 10.22 -16.82 -2.42
CA VAL A 23 11.57 -17.32 -2.73
C VAL A 23 12.13 -18.13 -1.56
N ILE A 24 12.04 -17.60 -0.33
CA ILE A 24 12.48 -18.31 0.88
C ILE A 24 11.77 -19.66 1.01
N THR A 25 10.45 -19.69 0.78
CA THR A 25 9.65 -20.92 0.83
C THR A 25 10.15 -21.95 -0.18
N VAL A 26 10.41 -21.55 -1.42
CA VAL A 26 10.90 -22.45 -2.48
C VAL A 26 12.29 -22.99 -2.16
N VAL A 27 13.20 -22.13 -1.68
CA VAL A 27 14.55 -22.53 -1.26
C VAL A 27 14.50 -23.56 -0.13
N GLN A 28 13.67 -23.32 0.89
CA GLN A 28 13.53 -24.24 2.02
C GLN A 28 12.88 -25.56 1.61
N ALA A 29 11.82 -25.52 0.79
CA ALA A 29 11.18 -26.73 0.29
C ALA A 29 12.17 -27.61 -0.49
N ASN A 30 13.03 -26.99 -1.32
CA ASN A 30 14.05 -27.71 -2.05
C ASN A 30 15.16 -28.26 -1.15
N ALA A 31 15.62 -27.48 -0.16
CA ALA A 31 16.66 -27.91 0.78
C ALA A 31 16.21 -29.07 1.69
N LEU A 32 14.92 -29.17 1.97
CA LEU A 32 14.32 -30.21 2.82
C LEU A 32 13.70 -31.37 2.03
N ASP A 33 13.73 -31.32 0.69
CA ASP A 33 13.01 -32.24 -0.20
C ASP A 33 11.51 -32.38 0.15
N ASP A 34 10.92 -31.30 0.65
CA ASP A 34 9.56 -31.28 1.19
C ASP A 34 8.53 -30.96 0.09
N THR A 35 8.14 -32.01 -0.63
CA THR A 35 7.12 -31.92 -1.69
C THR A 35 5.75 -31.51 -1.12
N ALA A 36 5.44 -31.87 0.13
CA ALA A 36 4.17 -31.51 0.75
C ALA A 36 4.06 -30.00 0.99
N LEU A 37 5.16 -29.36 1.42
CA LEU A 37 5.25 -27.90 1.55
C LEU A 37 5.00 -27.20 0.21
N VAL A 38 5.52 -27.72 -0.91
CA VAL A 38 5.29 -27.16 -2.24
C VAL A 38 3.81 -27.17 -2.61
N PHE A 39 3.14 -28.32 -2.48
CA PHE A 39 1.71 -28.43 -2.79
C PHE A 39 0.85 -27.56 -1.87
N PHE A 40 1.17 -27.53 -0.58
CA PHE A 40 0.50 -26.68 0.39
C PHE A 40 0.65 -25.19 0.03
N ALA A 41 1.88 -24.74 -0.25
CA ALA A 41 2.17 -23.36 -0.62
C ALA A 41 1.45 -22.97 -1.91
N ALA A 42 1.52 -23.81 -2.95
CA ALA A 42 0.85 -23.58 -4.23
C ALA A 42 -0.67 -23.45 -4.07
N GLY A 43 -1.29 -24.36 -3.32
CA GLY A 43 -2.73 -24.31 -3.03
C GLY A 43 -3.11 -23.03 -2.27
N TRP A 44 -2.36 -22.69 -1.22
CA TRP A 44 -2.60 -21.50 -0.41
C TRP A 44 -2.42 -20.19 -1.21
N TRP A 45 -1.38 -20.11 -2.05
CA TRP A 45 -1.14 -18.93 -2.88
C TRP A 45 -2.21 -18.76 -3.95
N LEU A 46 -2.69 -19.85 -4.54
CA LEU A 46 -3.81 -19.80 -5.49
C LEU A 46 -5.07 -19.26 -4.82
N VAL A 47 -5.42 -19.78 -3.64
CA VAL A 47 -6.54 -19.26 -2.82
C VAL A 47 -6.34 -17.78 -2.49
N SER A 48 -5.12 -17.40 -2.13
CA SER A 48 -4.75 -16.00 -1.80
C SER A 48 -4.94 -15.05 -2.99
N VAL A 49 -4.55 -15.47 -4.20
CA VAL A 49 -4.78 -14.72 -5.44
C VAL A 49 -6.26 -14.55 -5.71
N LEU A 50 -7.07 -15.61 -5.55
CA LEU A 50 -8.52 -15.53 -5.75
C LEU A 50 -9.17 -14.57 -4.76
N ILE A 51 -8.83 -14.68 -3.48
CA ILE A 51 -9.37 -13.82 -2.41
C ILE A 51 -8.97 -12.36 -2.62
N GLY A 52 -7.67 -12.08 -2.79
CA GLY A 52 -7.17 -10.72 -3.02
C GLY A 52 -7.69 -10.12 -4.33
N GLY A 53 -7.79 -10.94 -5.38
CA GLY A 53 -8.39 -10.60 -6.66
C GLY A 53 -9.84 -10.13 -6.50
N TRP A 54 -10.64 -10.92 -5.77
CA TRP A 54 -12.05 -10.65 -5.49
C TRP A 54 -12.27 -9.45 -4.57
N LEU A 55 -11.47 -9.29 -3.51
CA LEU A 55 -11.55 -8.12 -2.61
C LEU A 55 -11.24 -6.83 -3.37
N GLY A 56 -10.14 -6.82 -4.13
CA GLY A 56 -9.67 -5.66 -4.88
C GLY A 56 -10.49 -5.34 -6.14
N ARG A 57 -11.59 -6.05 -6.41
CA ARG A 57 -12.46 -5.73 -7.56
C ARG A 57 -13.22 -4.41 -7.38
N HIS A 58 -13.44 -3.97 -6.14
CA HIS A 58 -14.18 -2.76 -5.84
C HIS A 58 -13.30 -1.51 -5.99
N THR A 59 -13.82 -0.50 -6.70
CA THR A 59 -13.17 0.81 -6.91
C THR A 59 -13.57 1.85 -5.87
N ARG A 60 -14.15 1.40 -4.74
CA ARG A 60 -14.52 2.30 -3.63
C ARG A 60 -13.39 2.32 -2.58
N PRO A 61 -13.10 3.50 -1.99
CA PRO A 61 -12.22 3.55 -0.84
C PRO A 61 -12.75 2.64 0.27
N THR A 62 -11.85 1.92 0.93
CA THR A 62 -12.19 1.15 2.14
C THR A 62 -12.67 2.09 3.25
N ALA A 63 -13.48 1.60 4.19
CA ALA A 63 -14.05 2.41 5.27
C ALA A 63 -12.99 3.19 6.09
N GLY A 64 -11.80 2.59 6.29
CA GLY A 64 -10.67 3.26 6.94
C GLY A 64 -10.12 4.44 6.12
N VAL A 65 -9.96 4.26 4.80
CA VAL A 65 -9.52 5.33 3.90
C VAL A 65 -10.56 6.44 3.84
N GLU A 66 -11.84 6.09 3.71
CA GLU A 66 -12.95 7.05 3.69
C GLU A 66 -12.97 7.91 4.95
N ARG A 67 -12.78 7.30 6.13
CA ARG A 67 -12.67 8.03 7.39
C ARG A 67 -11.50 9.02 7.38
N SER A 68 -10.32 8.59 6.94
CA SER A 68 -9.15 9.47 6.84
C SER A 68 -9.37 10.64 5.86
N LEU A 69 -10.09 10.41 4.76
CA LEU A 69 -10.46 11.47 3.81
C LEU A 69 -11.45 12.47 4.44
N ARG A 70 -12.44 11.99 5.20
CA ARG A 70 -13.41 12.84 5.91
C ARG A 70 -12.76 13.68 7.01
N GLU A 71 -11.76 13.14 7.69
CA GLU A 71 -11.00 13.82 8.75
C GLU A 71 -9.91 14.77 8.20
N ALA A 72 -9.76 14.88 6.88
CA ALA A 72 -8.72 15.69 6.26
C ALA A 72 -8.94 17.19 6.55
N ARG A 73 -7.91 17.86 7.06
CA ARG A 73 -7.96 19.31 7.32
C ARG A 73 -7.59 20.11 6.08
N THR A 74 -8.28 21.22 5.85
CA THR A 74 -7.93 22.17 4.78
C THR A 74 -6.78 23.05 5.24
N GLU A 75 -5.69 23.06 4.47
CA GLU A 75 -4.50 23.87 4.75
C GLU A 75 -4.04 24.49 3.42
N THR A 76 -3.67 25.76 3.42
CA THR A 76 -3.28 26.51 2.20
C THR A 76 -1.77 26.50 1.95
N SER A 77 -0.99 26.01 2.91
CA SER A 77 0.45 25.82 2.79
C SER A 77 0.79 24.36 2.51
N LEU A 78 1.81 24.13 1.69
CA LEU A 78 2.31 22.79 1.40
C LEU A 78 3.07 22.23 2.64
N PRO A 79 2.72 21.03 3.13
CA PRO A 79 3.40 20.44 4.29
C PRO A 79 4.89 20.15 4.03
N GLU A 80 5.75 20.43 5.01
CA GLU A 80 7.20 20.17 4.92
C GLU A 80 7.55 18.68 4.70
N MET A 81 8.46 18.44 3.76
CA MET A 81 8.73 17.16 3.13
C MET A 81 9.73 16.29 3.92
N GLY A 82 9.22 15.45 4.81
CA GLY A 82 9.96 14.32 5.40
C GLY A 82 9.58 12.98 4.76
N THR A 83 9.62 12.87 3.42
CA THR A 83 9.04 11.73 2.67
C THR A 83 9.58 10.37 3.11
N GLY A 84 10.90 10.21 3.24
CA GLY A 84 11.50 8.92 3.63
C GLY A 84 11.16 8.50 5.07
N ARG A 85 11.22 9.43 6.01
CA ARG A 85 10.95 9.15 7.43
C ARG A 85 9.47 8.87 7.69
N LEU A 86 8.58 9.51 6.93
CA LEU A 86 7.14 9.28 6.99
C LEU A 86 6.74 7.95 6.35
N LEU A 87 7.39 7.54 5.26
CA LEU A 87 7.20 6.21 4.69
C LEU A 87 7.66 5.12 5.67
N LEU A 88 8.86 5.27 6.23
CA LEU A 88 9.41 4.29 7.18
C LEU A 88 8.57 4.20 8.46
N SER A 89 8.13 5.32 9.03
CA SER A 89 7.29 5.34 10.23
C SER A 89 5.87 4.80 10.00
N ARG A 90 5.45 4.63 8.75
CA ARG A 90 4.14 4.06 8.41
C ARG A 90 4.20 2.62 7.95
N LEU A 91 5.27 2.25 7.26
CA LEU A 91 5.46 0.93 6.68
C LEU A 91 6.27 -0.01 7.57
N TRP A 92 6.87 0.49 8.67
CA TRP A 92 7.60 -0.35 9.62
C TRP A 92 6.82 -1.58 10.13
N PRO A 93 5.48 -1.56 10.35
CA PRO A 93 4.79 -2.76 10.80
C PRO A 93 4.81 -3.86 9.74
N LEU A 94 4.73 -3.48 8.46
CA LEU A 94 4.81 -4.42 7.34
C LEU A 94 6.22 -5.00 7.19
N PHE A 95 7.25 -4.15 7.31
CA PHE A 95 8.63 -4.62 7.32
C PHE A 95 8.90 -5.56 8.50
N LEU A 96 8.43 -5.20 9.69
CA LEU A 96 8.59 -6.02 10.89
C LEU A 96 7.87 -7.36 10.74
N ALA A 97 6.61 -7.36 10.28
CA ALA A 97 5.85 -8.58 10.05
C ALA A 97 6.53 -9.50 9.02
N GLY A 98 6.99 -8.94 7.90
CA GLY A 98 7.73 -9.69 6.89
C GLY A 98 9.05 -10.26 7.43
N GLY A 99 9.80 -9.46 8.18
CA GLY A 99 11.04 -9.87 8.84
C GLY A 99 10.82 -10.97 9.88
N ILE A 100 9.79 -10.85 10.72
CA ILE A 100 9.43 -11.88 11.70
C ILE A 100 9.03 -13.17 11.00
N ALA A 101 8.26 -13.10 9.90
CA ALA A 101 7.90 -14.28 9.13
C ALA A 101 9.12 -14.95 8.50
N ALA A 102 10.04 -14.17 7.93
CA ALA A 102 11.29 -14.67 7.36
C ALA A 102 12.15 -15.36 8.43
N ILE A 103 12.36 -14.71 9.57
CA ILE A 103 13.14 -15.26 10.69
C ILE A 103 12.45 -16.51 11.26
N GLY A 104 11.14 -16.44 11.52
CA GLY A 104 10.35 -17.56 12.04
C GLY A 104 10.36 -18.79 11.13
N SER A 105 10.50 -18.58 9.81
CA SER A 105 10.55 -19.68 8.86
C SER A 105 11.76 -20.60 9.01
N ILE A 106 12.83 -20.13 9.67
CA ILE A 106 14.03 -20.95 9.93
C ILE A 106 13.69 -22.20 10.76
N TRP A 107 12.73 -22.08 11.69
CA TRP A 107 12.27 -23.20 12.52
C TRP A 107 10.99 -23.84 11.99
N ILE A 108 10.15 -23.08 11.29
CA ILE A 108 8.85 -23.54 10.80
C ILE A 108 8.69 -23.08 9.34
N PRO A 109 9.16 -23.87 8.36
CA PRO A 109 9.17 -23.49 6.94
C PRO A 109 7.81 -23.03 6.39
N GLN A 110 6.72 -23.56 6.94
CA GLN A 110 5.34 -23.21 6.59
C GLN A 110 5.03 -21.73 6.86
N VAL A 111 5.73 -21.08 7.80
CA VAL A 111 5.48 -19.66 8.16
C VAL A 111 5.72 -18.74 6.98
N ALA A 112 6.82 -18.94 6.23
CA ALA A 112 7.10 -18.13 5.04
C ALA A 112 6.03 -18.36 3.95
N ALA A 113 5.59 -19.61 3.76
CA ALA A 113 4.57 -19.96 2.79
C ALA A 113 3.24 -19.26 3.10
N VAL A 114 2.81 -19.30 4.37
CA VAL A 114 1.57 -18.68 4.84
C VAL A 114 1.63 -17.16 4.73
N ALA A 115 2.72 -16.55 5.22
CA ALA A 115 2.93 -15.11 5.19
C ALA A 115 3.01 -14.56 3.75
N THR A 116 3.56 -15.33 2.81
CA THR A 116 3.52 -15.01 1.37
C THR A 116 2.08 -14.85 0.87
N GLY A 117 1.19 -15.79 1.20
CA GLY A 117 -0.22 -15.70 0.80
C GLY A 117 -0.93 -14.47 1.37
N PHE A 118 -0.68 -14.12 2.64
CA PHE A 118 -1.21 -12.88 3.22
C PHE A 118 -0.71 -11.63 2.47
N GLY A 119 0.59 -11.60 2.12
CA GLY A 119 1.16 -10.53 1.30
C GLY A 119 0.48 -10.40 -0.06
N ILE A 120 0.19 -11.53 -0.72
CA ILE A 120 -0.57 -11.58 -1.98
C ILE A 120 -1.99 -11.02 -1.80
N ILE A 121 -2.72 -11.46 -0.77
CA ILE A 121 -4.08 -10.99 -0.49
C ILE A 121 -4.09 -9.47 -0.31
N TRP A 122 -3.16 -8.92 0.49
CA TRP A 122 -3.10 -7.50 0.77
C TRP A 122 -2.72 -6.68 -0.47
N ALA A 123 -1.69 -7.11 -1.19
CA ALA A 123 -1.24 -6.44 -2.40
C ALA A 123 -2.35 -6.36 -3.45
N LEU A 124 -3.04 -7.48 -3.69
CA LEU A 124 -4.15 -7.51 -4.64
C LEU A 124 -5.39 -6.79 -4.11
N GLY A 125 -5.73 -6.98 -2.84
CA GLY A 125 -6.92 -6.38 -2.24
C GLY A 125 -6.90 -4.86 -2.27
N TRP A 126 -5.72 -4.25 -2.14
CA TRP A 126 -5.57 -2.79 -2.09
C TRP A 126 -5.10 -2.16 -3.40
N ARG A 127 -4.88 -2.95 -4.47
CA ARG A 127 -4.32 -2.49 -5.75
C ARG A 127 -5.08 -1.37 -6.48
N ARG A 128 -6.34 -1.12 -6.11
CA ARG A 128 -7.21 -0.09 -6.73
C ARG A 128 -7.53 1.08 -5.78
N GLN A 129 -6.98 1.11 -4.57
CA GLN A 129 -7.28 2.16 -3.60
C GLN A 129 -6.70 3.51 -4.03
N ASP A 130 -5.54 3.51 -4.69
CA ASP A 130 -4.91 4.69 -5.24
C ASP A 130 -5.72 5.28 -6.41
N GLU A 131 -6.27 4.43 -7.29
CA GLU A 131 -7.21 4.83 -8.35
C GLU A 131 -8.49 5.43 -7.76
N ALA A 132 -9.06 4.81 -6.73
CA ALA A 132 -10.28 5.28 -6.07
C ALA A 132 -10.09 6.67 -5.44
N VAL A 133 -8.97 6.90 -4.77
CA VAL A 133 -8.62 8.22 -4.20
C VAL A 133 -8.37 9.22 -5.31
N THR A 134 -7.67 8.84 -6.38
CA THR A 134 -7.40 9.72 -7.52
C THR A 134 -8.71 10.16 -8.18
N ALA A 135 -9.70 9.28 -8.31
CA ALA A 135 -11.02 9.65 -8.84
C ALA A 135 -11.73 10.69 -7.97
N ILE A 136 -11.60 10.60 -6.64
CA ILE A 136 -12.14 11.60 -5.70
C ILE A 136 -11.38 12.93 -5.81
N GLU A 137 -10.05 12.88 -5.89
CA GLU A 137 -9.20 14.06 -6.08
C GLU A 137 -9.57 14.82 -7.36
N GLN A 138 -9.79 14.10 -8.46
CA GLN A 138 -10.20 14.70 -9.74
C GLN A 138 -11.63 15.25 -9.71
N ARG A 139 -12.58 14.53 -9.09
CA ARG A 139 -13.97 14.98 -8.96
C ARG A 139 -14.09 16.25 -8.10
N ASP A 140 -13.34 16.29 -6.99
CA ASP A 140 -13.47 17.34 -5.98
C ASP A 140 -12.44 18.46 -6.17
N GLY A 141 -11.56 18.37 -7.18
CA GLY A 141 -10.57 19.39 -7.52
C GLY A 141 -9.51 19.61 -6.44
N VAL A 142 -9.16 18.57 -5.69
CA VAL A 142 -8.29 18.65 -4.51
C VAL A 142 -7.24 17.57 -4.47
N LEU A 143 -6.15 17.84 -3.75
CA LEU A 143 -5.07 16.88 -3.54
C LEU A 143 -4.95 16.56 -2.06
N PHE A 144 -4.83 15.28 -1.73
CA PHE A 144 -4.61 14.82 -0.36
C PHE A 144 -3.11 14.56 -0.11
N PHE A 145 -2.57 15.27 0.87
CA PHE A 145 -1.20 15.11 1.34
C PHE A 145 -1.18 14.47 2.73
N VAL A 146 -0.18 13.63 2.98
CA VAL A 146 0.00 13.03 4.31
C VAL A 146 0.67 14.05 5.23
N ALA A 147 -0.01 14.40 6.32
CA ALA A 147 0.50 15.31 7.33
C ALA A 147 1.56 14.63 8.22
N ARG A 148 2.50 15.41 8.75
CA ARG A 148 3.43 14.93 9.77
C ARG A 148 2.63 14.46 10.98
N SER A 149 2.76 13.18 11.30
CA SER A 149 2.00 12.52 12.37
C SER A 149 2.86 11.45 13.02
N SER A 150 2.58 11.15 14.30
CA SER A 150 3.31 10.12 15.06
C SER A 150 3.24 8.76 14.36
N ALA A 151 4.33 7.97 14.47
CA ALA A 151 4.43 6.62 13.93
C ALA A 151 3.32 5.67 14.44
N PHE A 152 2.78 5.95 15.64
CA PHE A 152 1.74 5.16 16.29
C PHE A 152 0.35 5.80 16.22
N GLY A 153 0.24 7.05 15.74
CA GLY A 153 -1.05 7.75 15.62
C GLY A 153 -1.73 7.46 14.28
N PRO A 154 -3.05 7.68 14.13
CA PRO A 154 -3.74 7.52 12.85
C PRO A 154 -3.12 8.40 11.75
N VAL A 155 -3.26 7.97 10.50
CA VAL A 155 -2.82 8.76 9.34
C VAL A 155 -3.69 10.01 9.25
N LYS A 156 -3.06 11.17 9.31
CA LYS A 156 -3.73 12.47 9.16
C LYS A 156 -3.48 13.00 7.75
N LEU A 157 -4.54 13.48 7.13
CA LEU A 157 -4.51 14.01 5.77
C LEU A 157 -4.71 15.53 5.79
N VAL A 158 -4.04 16.21 4.87
CA VAL A 158 -4.24 17.62 4.55
C VAL A 158 -4.80 17.71 3.15
N ARG A 159 -5.90 18.45 2.99
CA ARG A 159 -6.53 18.76 1.72
C ARG A 159 -6.02 20.11 1.23
N THR A 160 -5.42 20.13 0.06
CA THR A 160 -4.98 21.35 -0.63
C THR A 160 -5.79 21.54 -1.92
N PRO A 161 -6.11 22.79 -2.31
CA PRO A 161 -6.73 23.04 -3.62
C PRO A 161 -5.83 22.49 -4.73
N GLY A 162 -6.39 21.76 -5.68
CA GLY A 162 -5.66 21.38 -6.88
C GLY A 162 -5.30 22.64 -7.66
N LEU A 163 -4.03 22.81 -8.04
CA LEU A 163 -3.65 23.83 -9.01
C LEU A 163 -4.44 23.55 -10.29
N ARG A 164 -5.46 24.37 -10.57
CA ARG A 164 -6.11 24.42 -11.88
C ARG A 164 -4.99 24.61 -12.89
N ARG A 165 -4.84 23.68 -13.86
CA ARG A 165 -3.99 23.96 -15.02
C ARG A 165 -4.64 25.15 -15.73
N GLU A 166 -4.12 26.34 -15.51
CA GLU A 166 -4.45 27.49 -16.35
C GLU A 166 -3.81 27.26 -17.71
N GLY A 167 -4.54 26.57 -18.57
CA GLY A 167 -4.27 26.60 -20.00
C GLY A 167 -4.70 27.96 -20.54
N GLY A 168 -3.72 28.81 -20.88
CA GLY A 168 -3.85 29.80 -21.95
C GLY A 168 -4.56 31.12 -21.63
N ALA A 169 -4.03 31.92 -20.70
CA ALA A 169 -4.43 33.33 -20.54
C ALA A 169 -3.25 34.31 -20.68
N GLU A 170 -2.27 33.99 -21.53
CA GLU A 170 -1.09 34.84 -21.79
C GLU A 170 -0.97 35.33 -23.25
N ALA A 171 -2.08 35.36 -24.01
CA ALA A 171 -2.06 35.89 -25.39
C ALA A 171 -3.24 36.81 -25.71
N GLN A 172 -3.64 37.68 -24.79
CA GLN A 172 -4.41 38.86 -25.15
C GLN A 172 -3.70 40.09 -24.58
N GLY A 173 -2.85 40.64 -25.44
CA GLY A 173 -2.09 41.86 -25.19
C GLY A 173 -2.99 43.02 -24.80
N MET A 174 -2.47 43.76 -23.83
CA MET A 174 -2.84 45.10 -23.43
C MET A 174 -2.61 46.13 -24.59
N PRO A 175 -3.05 47.38 -24.41
CA PRO A 175 -3.93 48.19 -25.28
C PRO A 175 -3.36 48.67 -26.62
#